data_AF-A0A151ZCL5-F1
#
_entry.id   AF-A0A151ZCL5-F1
#
_cell.length_a   1.000
_cell.length_b   1.000
_cell.length_c   1.000
_cell.angle_alpha   90.00
_cell.angle_beta   90.00
_cell.angle_gamma   90.00
#
_symmetry.space_group_name_H-M   'P 1'
#
loop_
_entity.id
_entity.type
_entity.pdbx_description
1 polymer ?
#
loop_
_entity_poly.entity_id
_entity_poly.type
_entity_poly.pdbx_seq_one_letter_code
_entity_poly.pdbx_strand_id
1 'polypeptide(L)'
;MNQIFRVNLLNPSSQLLNYSLSNGILKSNSLSTIANSKFQFSSITSSPKTHLLNNRISLLSSPKSHLSNYYNNNSQSILISNVNTRFKYTNYTTTTNARVNSEEKKQDNNNEDDKDPQPTDGEKAVAKWLFFTCGLVGLMIVVGGVTRLTESGLSITEWKPIVGSVPPLNQQQWEEEFEKYKQFPEYKRLNMGMTLEEFKKIYFWEFTHRLFGRVIGVVFAVPFIYYIRKGYINKQLGMKLSAIFALGGAQGALGWYMVKSGLDEKLIVGDVPRVSQYRLAAHLGSAFVIFGSLYWVGSGLMRPGISKNLAERLRNVSAQLQRQRASIRMWSPIVAGMVFLTAMSGAFVAGLDAGLIYNTFPLMGGQWVPEDIINPKIQPRYLNCFENDVTVQFQHRVLAISTYSSILGLTALVYRGKSGLSPRAVKACKHLAIMATVQVALGISTLLTFVPVSLGAAHQTGSLAVISASLWLLRELKKLPK
;
A
#
# COMPACT_ATOMS: atom_id res chain seq x y z
N MET A 1 -32.72 41.13 -0.50
CA MET A 1 -31.93 42.37 -0.39
C MET A 1 -30.50 42.02 -0.79
N ASN A 2 -30.13 42.30 -2.04
CA ASN A 2 -28.85 41.92 -2.64
C ASN A 2 -27.74 42.87 -2.19
N GLN A 3 -26.62 42.35 -1.68
CA GLN A 3 -25.39 43.14 -1.50
C GLN A 3 -24.44 42.86 -2.67
N ILE A 4 -24.23 43.91 -3.47
CA ILE A 4 -23.34 43.99 -4.62
C ILE A 4 -21.95 44.35 -4.09
N PHE A 5 -20.94 43.52 -4.36
CA PHE A 5 -19.53 43.92 -4.19
C PHE A 5 -19.02 44.52 -5.50
N ARG A 6 -18.68 45.82 -5.49
CA ARG A 6 -17.97 46.51 -6.58
C ARG A 6 -16.46 46.32 -6.40
N VAL A 7 -15.78 45.89 -7.45
CA VAL A 7 -14.32 45.96 -7.55
C VAL A 7 -14.02 46.97 -8.66
N ASN A 8 -13.36 48.07 -8.32
CA ASN A 8 -12.89 49.06 -9.29
C ASN A 8 -11.51 48.64 -9.78
N LEU A 9 -11.38 48.37 -11.07
CA LEU A 9 -10.10 48.25 -11.77
C LEU A 9 -9.99 49.45 -12.73
N LEU A 10 -8.97 50.28 -12.53
CA LEU A 10 -8.61 51.38 -13.42
C LEU A 10 -7.78 50.82 -14.58
N ASN A 11 -8.24 51.02 -15.81
CA ASN A 11 -7.39 50.97 -17.01
C ASN A 11 -7.80 52.13 -17.93
N PRO A 12 -6.86 52.87 -18.57
CA PRO A 12 -7.13 54.13 -19.23
C PRO A 12 -7.51 53.88 -20.69
N SER A 13 -8.73 53.43 -20.95
CA SER A 13 -9.34 53.50 -22.29
C SER A 13 -10.85 53.37 -22.13
N SER A 14 -11.56 54.43 -22.47
CA SER A 14 -13.01 54.55 -22.46
C SER A 14 -13.70 53.42 -23.24
N GLN A 15 -14.41 52.52 -22.54
CA GLN A 15 -15.69 51.92 -22.94
C GLN A 15 -16.17 50.92 -21.86
N LEU A 16 -17.37 51.17 -21.30
CA LEU A 16 -18.07 50.31 -20.35
C LEU A 16 -18.75 49.16 -21.11
N LEU A 17 -18.35 47.91 -20.86
CA LEU A 17 -19.09 46.72 -21.30
C LEU A 17 -19.58 45.92 -20.09
N ASN A 18 -20.90 45.94 -19.90
CA ASN A 18 -21.63 45.20 -18.87
C ASN A 18 -21.85 43.75 -19.31
N TYR A 19 -21.46 42.77 -18.48
CA TYR A 19 -21.89 41.38 -18.66
C TYR A 19 -22.56 40.85 -17.39
N SER A 20 -23.77 40.31 -17.57
CA SER A 20 -24.57 39.58 -16.57
C SER A 20 -24.46 38.08 -16.87
N LEU A 21 -24.03 37.28 -15.90
CA LEU A 21 -23.92 35.82 -16.03
C LEU A 21 -24.96 35.11 -15.16
N SER A 22 -25.94 34.50 -15.84
CA SER A 22 -26.85 33.48 -15.34
C SER A 22 -26.49 32.16 -16.04
N ASN A 23 -26.49 31.05 -15.29
CA ASN A 23 -26.35 29.67 -15.78
C ASN A 23 -25.03 29.30 -16.50
N GLY A 24 -23.91 29.48 -15.80
CA GLY A 24 -22.94 28.40 -15.54
C GLY A 24 -22.46 27.47 -16.65
N ILE A 25 -22.33 27.92 -17.90
CA ILE A 25 -21.59 27.19 -18.95
C ILE A 25 -20.79 28.18 -19.80
N LEU A 26 -19.46 28.04 -19.79
CA LEU A 26 -18.58 28.61 -20.80
C LEU A 26 -17.74 27.48 -21.41
N LYS A 27 -18.06 27.14 -22.66
CA LYS A 27 -17.17 26.45 -23.61
C LYS A 27 -16.46 27.53 -24.44
N SER A 28 -15.14 27.46 -24.57
CA SER A 28 -14.47 27.28 -25.88
C SER A 28 -12.97 27.62 -25.84
N ASN A 29 -12.21 26.73 -26.49
CA ASN A 29 -11.11 26.94 -27.44
C ASN A 29 -10.43 28.32 -27.51
N SER A 30 -9.14 28.38 -27.21
CA SER A 30 -8.08 28.80 -28.15
C SER A 30 -6.73 28.94 -27.44
N LEU A 31 -5.68 28.73 -28.23
CA LEU A 31 -4.29 28.50 -27.85
C LEU A 31 -3.51 29.78 -27.49
N SER A 32 -2.53 29.56 -26.61
CA SER A 32 -1.14 30.04 -26.70
C SER A 32 -0.72 31.46 -26.25
N THR A 33 0.33 31.42 -25.41
CA THR A 33 1.56 32.24 -25.40
C THR A 33 1.73 33.23 -24.23
N ILE A 34 2.96 33.20 -23.68
CA ILE A 34 3.67 34.19 -22.82
C ILE A 34 3.39 34.03 -21.32
N ALA A 35 4.19 33.27 -20.56
CA ALA A 35 5.57 33.51 -20.07
C ALA A 35 5.67 34.41 -18.83
N ASN A 36 6.30 33.85 -17.79
CA ASN A 36 7.09 34.47 -16.72
C ASN A 36 6.51 35.66 -15.94
N SER A 37 6.10 35.42 -14.69
CA SER A 37 6.63 36.20 -13.55
C SER A 37 6.33 35.53 -12.21
N LYS A 38 7.35 35.54 -11.35
CA LYS A 38 7.35 35.11 -9.94
C LYS A 38 6.37 35.95 -9.13
N PHE A 39 5.55 35.34 -8.27
CA PHE A 39 4.96 36.06 -7.14
C PHE A 39 5.03 35.25 -5.84
N GLN A 40 5.58 35.92 -4.83
CA GLN A 40 5.78 35.48 -3.46
C GLN A 40 4.46 35.32 -2.71
N PHE A 41 4.42 34.31 -1.84
CA PHE A 41 3.39 34.14 -0.83
C PHE A 41 3.63 35.09 0.36
N SER A 42 2.59 35.80 0.78
CA SER A 42 2.49 36.31 2.14
C SER A 42 1.10 36.01 2.71
N SER A 43 1.13 35.48 3.92
CA SER A 43 0.07 34.95 4.77
C SER A 43 -1.08 35.89 5.08
N ILE A 44 -2.30 35.34 5.10
CA ILE A 44 -3.51 35.98 5.67
C ILE A 44 -3.83 35.31 7.01
N THR A 45 -3.78 36.10 8.08
CA THR A 45 -4.26 35.80 9.43
C THR A 45 -5.77 36.01 9.55
N SER A 46 -6.41 35.11 10.30
CA SER A 46 -7.84 35.07 10.60
C SER A 46 -8.23 36.01 11.77
N SER A 47 -9.42 36.61 11.69
CA SER A 47 -10.12 37.25 12.81
C SER A 47 -11.49 36.61 13.00
N PRO A 48 -11.91 36.26 14.22
CA PRO A 48 -13.26 35.78 14.52
C PRO A 48 -14.19 36.90 15.01
N LYS A 49 -15.50 36.79 14.75
CA LYS A 49 -16.54 37.55 15.45
C LYS A 49 -17.47 36.59 16.20
N THR A 50 -17.71 36.94 17.45
CA THR A 50 -18.48 36.29 18.50
C THR A 50 -19.91 36.86 18.59
N HIS A 51 -20.83 36.07 19.16
CA HIS A 51 -22.03 36.42 19.95
C HIS A 51 -22.61 35.06 20.43
N LEU A 52 -22.84 34.74 21.71
CA LEU A 52 -23.63 35.43 22.74
C LEU A 52 -23.18 35.07 24.18
N LEU A 53 -23.47 36.00 25.08
CA LEU A 53 -23.16 36.09 26.51
C LEU A 53 -24.03 35.18 27.40
N ASN A 54 -23.51 34.82 28.60
CA ASN A 54 -24.09 35.31 29.87
C ASN A 54 -23.17 35.12 31.10
N ASN A 55 -22.63 36.26 31.56
CA ASN A 55 -22.52 36.82 32.92
C ASN A 55 -22.03 36.02 34.14
N ARG A 56 -20.86 36.44 34.66
CA ARG A 56 -20.62 37.22 35.93
C ARG A 56 -19.10 37.53 35.99
N ILE A 57 -18.62 38.77 35.78
CA ILE A 57 -18.46 39.91 36.73
C ILE A 57 -17.80 39.44 38.04
N SER A 58 -16.63 39.91 38.51
CA SER A 58 -15.90 41.18 38.33
C SER A 58 -14.44 41.10 38.84
N LEU A 59 -13.55 41.83 38.14
CA LEU A 59 -12.53 42.81 38.58
C LEU A 59 -11.66 42.49 39.83
N LEU A 60 -10.33 42.66 39.83
CA LEU A 60 -9.62 43.92 39.58
C LEU A 60 -8.10 43.72 39.34
N SER A 61 -7.59 44.56 38.42
CA SER A 61 -6.27 45.25 38.38
C SER A 61 -4.94 44.49 38.52
N SER A 62 -4.18 44.51 37.42
CA SER A 62 -2.71 44.49 37.36
C SER A 62 -2.13 45.83 37.89
N PRO A 63 -0.79 46.01 38.09
CA PRO A 63 0.17 46.04 36.98
C PRO A 63 1.58 45.48 37.24
N LYS A 64 2.27 45.33 36.10
CA LYS A 64 3.64 44.89 35.79
C LYS A 64 4.78 45.59 36.55
N SER A 65 5.91 44.89 36.73
CA SER A 65 7.29 45.36 36.49
C SER A 65 8.25 44.16 36.65
N HIS A 66 8.96 43.75 35.59
CA HIS A 66 10.32 44.11 35.18
C HIS A 66 11.48 43.49 36.00
N LEU A 67 12.31 42.71 35.27
CA LEU A 67 13.77 42.63 35.30
C LEU A 67 14.54 41.83 36.40
N SER A 68 15.30 40.85 35.86
CA SER A 68 16.72 40.53 36.08
C SER A 68 17.21 39.86 37.37
N ASN A 69 17.75 38.64 37.18
CA ASN A 69 19.04 38.10 37.64
C ASN A 69 19.70 38.75 38.88
N TYR A 70 19.98 37.95 39.91
CA TYR A 70 21.29 37.99 40.58
C TYR A 70 21.62 36.66 41.28
N TYR A 71 22.90 36.34 41.25
CA TYR A 71 23.57 35.12 41.69
C TYR A 71 23.99 35.23 43.17
N ASN A 72 24.09 34.07 43.83
CA ASN A 72 25.02 33.66 44.89
C ASN A 72 24.87 34.10 46.38
N ASN A 73 24.74 33.03 47.19
CA ASN A 73 25.65 32.55 48.25
C ASN A 73 25.40 32.84 49.74
N ASN A 74 25.59 31.71 50.46
CA ASN A 74 26.00 31.51 51.85
C ASN A 74 24.96 31.86 52.94
N SER A 75 24.88 31.21 54.10
CA SER A 75 25.37 29.98 54.73
C SER A 75 25.03 30.20 56.21
N GLN A 76 24.31 29.32 56.89
CA GLN A 76 24.69 28.78 58.21
C GLN A 76 23.56 27.97 58.86
N SER A 77 24.00 26.86 59.42
CA SER A 77 23.33 25.77 60.11
C SER A 77 22.86 26.12 61.51
N ILE A 78 21.67 25.68 61.91
CA ILE A 78 21.36 25.26 63.30
C ILE A 78 20.46 24.01 63.25
N LEU A 79 21.00 22.90 63.75
CA LEU A 79 20.27 21.71 64.21
C LEU A 79 19.44 22.07 65.44
N ILE A 80 18.20 21.57 65.56
CA ILE A 80 17.64 21.08 66.83
C ILE A 80 16.43 20.16 66.55
N SER A 81 16.56 18.98 67.18
CA SER A 81 15.68 17.84 67.44
C SER A 81 14.18 17.84 67.12
N ASN A 82 13.78 16.69 66.58
CA ASN A 82 12.58 15.90 66.83
C ASN A 82 11.73 16.32 68.05
N VAL A 83 10.47 16.67 67.80
CA VAL A 83 9.37 16.49 68.76
C VAL A 83 8.25 15.71 68.09
N ASN A 84 7.99 14.55 68.67
CA ASN A 84 7.04 13.55 68.25
C ASN A 84 5.72 13.81 69.01
N THR A 85 4.77 14.51 68.42
CA THR A 85 3.42 14.67 68.99
C THR A 85 2.42 13.82 68.23
N ARG A 86 2.09 12.66 68.82
CA ARG A 86 0.90 11.86 68.49
C ARG A 86 -0.35 12.70 68.74
N PHE A 87 -1.02 13.13 67.68
CA PHE A 87 -2.44 13.48 67.74
C PHE A 87 -3.28 12.31 67.27
N LYS A 88 -4.05 11.72 68.19
CA LYS A 88 -5.14 10.79 67.88
C LYS A 88 -6.23 11.59 67.18
N TYR A 89 -6.37 11.42 65.85
CA TYR A 89 -7.60 11.79 65.17
C TYR A 89 -8.54 10.58 65.16
N THR A 90 -9.64 10.74 65.90
CA THR A 90 -10.82 9.89 65.85
C THR A 90 -11.40 9.93 64.43
N ASN A 91 -11.51 8.77 63.79
CA ASN A 91 -12.16 8.64 62.48
C ASN A 91 -13.65 8.98 62.63
N TYR A 92 -14.07 10.15 62.16
CA TYR A 92 -15.45 10.37 61.73
C TYR A 92 -15.56 9.91 60.28
N THR A 93 -16.10 8.71 60.09
CA THR A 93 -16.53 8.19 58.79
C THR A 93 -17.65 9.08 58.27
N THR A 94 -17.31 10.07 57.45
CA THR A 94 -18.30 10.77 56.63
C THR A 94 -18.50 9.96 55.35
N THR A 95 -19.69 9.41 55.20
CA THR A 95 -20.17 8.66 54.04
C THR A 95 -20.37 9.59 52.85
N THR A 96 -19.30 10.09 52.25
CA THR A 96 -19.36 10.90 51.00
C THR A 96 -18.33 10.49 49.94
N ASN A 97 -17.45 9.52 50.21
CA ASN A 97 -16.44 9.07 49.24
C ASN A 97 -16.82 7.81 48.44
N ALA A 98 -18.01 7.25 48.62
CA ALA A 98 -18.48 6.13 47.79
C ALA A 98 -19.04 6.59 46.43
N ARG A 99 -19.65 7.78 46.37
CA ARG A 99 -20.30 8.29 45.15
C ARG A 99 -19.29 8.88 44.17
N VAL A 100 -18.31 9.65 44.66
CA VAL A 100 -17.23 10.23 43.83
C VAL A 100 -16.34 9.14 43.23
N ASN A 101 -15.93 8.13 44.00
CA ASN A 101 -15.17 6.98 43.47
C ASN A 101 -16.01 6.12 42.50
N SER A 102 -17.33 6.03 42.69
CA SER A 102 -18.22 5.30 41.78
C SER A 102 -18.49 6.06 40.48
N GLU A 103 -18.48 7.40 40.52
CA GLU A 103 -18.65 8.29 39.38
C GLU A 103 -17.34 8.39 38.60
N GLU A 104 -16.18 8.54 39.25
CA GLU A 104 -14.85 8.43 38.60
C GLU A 104 -14.63 7.04 38.00
N LYS A 105 -14.92 5.93 38.71
CA LYS A 105 -14.84 4.58 38.10
C LYS A 105 -15.84 4.38 36.96
N LYS A 106 -17.05 4.94 37.03
CA LYS A 106 -18.01 4.88 35.90
C LYS A 106 -17.51 5.70 34.73
N GLN A 107 -16.91 6.85 34.96
CA GLN A 107 -16.43 7.75 33.93
C GLN A 107 -15.14 7.21 33.29
N ASP A 108 -14.25 6.58 34.06
CA ASP A 108 -13.09 5.84 33.56
C ASP A 108 -13.49 4.57 32.80
N ASN A 109 -14.46 3.80 33.30
CA ASN A 109 -15.01 2.64 32.56
C ASN A 109 -15.67 3.08 31.24
N ASN A 110 -16.44 4.17 31.24
CA ASN A 110 -17.03 4.73 30.02
C ASN A 110 -15.95 5.18 29.01
N ASN A 111 -14.85 5.75 29.50
CA ASN A 111 -13.70 6.15 28.67
C ASN A 111 -12.90 4.96 28.12
N GLU A 112 -12.83 3.84 28.85
CA GLU A 112 -12.20 2.60 28.37
C GLU A 112 -13.08 1.89 27.32
N ASP A 113 -14.39 1.87 27.50
CA ASP A 113 -15.32 1.23 26.57
C ASP A 113 -15.44 1.93 25.20
N ASP A 114 -15.00 3.21 25.14
CA ASP A 114 -14.88 3.99 23.89
C ASP A 114 -13.57 3.75 23.12
N LYS A 115 -12.52 3.22 23.76
CA LYS A 115 -11.23 2.97 23.10
C LYS A 115 -11.18 1.62 22.41
N ASP A 116 -10.55 1.58 21.23
CA ASP A 116 -10.24 0.30 20.58
C ASP A 116 -9.32 -0.52 21.51
N PRO A 117 -9.49 -1.86 21.59
CA PRO A 117 -8.59 -2.72 22.34
C PRO A 117 -7.14 -2.51 21.90
N GLN A 118 -6.27 -2.20 22.85
CA GLN A 118 -4.86 -1.94 22.57
C GLN A 118 -4.09 -3.26 22.49
N PRO A 119 -3.22 -3.43 21.48
CA PRO A 119 -2.34 -4.59 21.44
C PRO A 119 -1.32 -4.53 22.57
N THR A 120 -0.88 -5.70 23.04
CA THR A 120 0.26 -5.82 23.95
C THR A 120 1.54 -5.32 23.28
N ASP A 121 2.56 -4.98 24.06
CA ASP A 121 3.82 -4.51 23.48
C ASP A 121 4.55 -5.58 22.66
N GLY A 122 4.38 -6.86 23.03
CA GLY A 122 4.84 -8.00 22.24
C GLY A 122 4.14 -8.08 20.88
N GLU A 123 2.81 -7.95 20.84
CA GLU A 123 2.04 -7.92 19.59
C GLU A 123 2.43 -6.72 18.71
N LYS A 124 2.64 -5.53 19.29
CA LYS A 124 3.11 -4.36 18.56
C LYS A 124 4.49 -4.60 17.94
N ALA A 125 5.42 -5.17 18.71
CA ALA A 125 6.78 -5.44 18.24
C ALA A 125 6.77 -6.45 17.07
N VAL A 126 6.03 -7.55 17.22
CA VAL A 126 5.85 -8.55 16.16
C VAL A 126 5.15 -7.93 14.94
N ALA A 127 4.09 -7.15 15.13
CA ALA A 127 3.38 -6.50 14.04
C ALA A 127 4.27 -5.54 13.24
N LYS A 128 5.07 -4.70 13.92
CA LYS A 128 6.03 -3.78 13.26
C LYS A 128 7.06 -4.54 12.44
N TRP A 129 7.62 -5.63 12.99
CA TRP A 129 8.54 -6.50 12.26
C TRP A 129 7.87 -7.16 11.03
N LEU A 130 6.64 -7.64 11.15
CA LEU A 130 5.90 -8.21 10.02
C LEU A 130 5.61 -7.16 8.95
N PHE A 131 5.24 -5.93 9.33
CA PHE A 131 5.06 -4.84 8.37
C PHE A 131 6.36 -4.41 7.70
N PHE A 132 7.47 -4.39 8.44
CA PHE A 132 8.79 -4.15 7.87
C PHE A 132 9.15 -5.22 6.82
N THR A 133 9.02 -6.49 7.19
CA THR A 133 9.25 -7.62 6.25
C THR A 133 8.28 -7.58 5.06
N CYS A 134 7.01 -7.22 5.29
CA CYS A 134 6.01 -7.02 4.23
C CYS A 134 6.44 -5.91 3.26
N GLY A 135 6.97 -4.79 3.76
CA GLY A 135 7.54 -3.73 2.93
C GLY A 135 8.74 -4.20 2.10
N LEU A 136 9.64 -5.00 2.68
CA LEU A 136 10.76 -5.59 1.94
C LEU A 136 10.28 -6.57 0.84
N VAL A 137 9.29 -7.41 1.12
CA VAL A 137 8.68 -8.28 0.10
C VAL A 137 8.01 -7.46 -0.99
N GLY A 138 7.33 -6.37 -0.64
CA GLY A 138 6.77 -5.43 -1.63
C GLY A 138 7.86 -4.83 -2.53
N LEU A 139 8.97 -4.39 -1.95
CA LEU A 139 10.12 -3.88 -2.72
C LEU A 139 10.75 -4.97 -3.59
N MET A 140 10.87 -6.20 -3.09
CA MET A 140 11.37 -7.35 -3.85
C MET A 140 10.51 -7.64 -5.07
N ILE A 141 9.18 -7.55 -4.94
CA ILE A 141 8.25 -7.66 -6.08
C ILE A 141 8.54 -6.57 -7.11
N VAL A 142 8.76 -5.32 -6.70
CA VAL A 142 9.11 -4.23 -7.64
C VAL A 142 10.44 -4.49 -8.34
N VAL A 143 11.49 -4.85 -7.59
CA VAL A 143 12.80 -5.17 -8.14
C VAL A 143 12.71 -6.32 -9.14
N GLY A 144 12.00 -7.40 -8.81
CA GLY A 144 11.76 -8.51 -9.74
C GLY A 144 10.97 -8.12 -10.98
N GLY A 145 10.02 -7.17 -10.86
CA GLY A 145 9.34 -6.56 -12.00
C GLY A 145 10.31 -5.82 -12.91
N VAL A 146 11.22 -5.01 -12.35
CA VAL A 146 12.27 -4.35 -13.12
C VAL A 146 13.17 -5.39 -13.79
N THR A 147 13.66 -6.40 -13.08
CA THR A 147 14.47 -7.50 -13.63
C THR A 147 13.80 -8.17 -14.83
N ARG A 148 12.46 -8.33 -14.83
CA ARG A 148 11.73 -8.86 -15.98
C ARG A 148 11.62 -7.86 -17.12
N LEU A 149 11.31 -6.60 -16.83
CA LEU A 149 11.13 -5.53 -17.82
C LEU A 149 12.45 -5.13 -18.50
N THR A 150 13.59 -5.39 -17.85
CA THR A 150 14.94 -5.19 -18.41
C THR A 150 15.54 -6.49 -18.96
N GLU A 151 14.73 -7.55 -19.12
CA GLU A 151 15.14 -8.87 -19.64
C GLU A 151 16.38 -9.44 -18.95
N SER A 152 16.52 -9.16 -17.65
CA SER A 152 17.72 -9.48 -16.90
C SER A 152 17.64 -10.82 -16.20
N GLY A 153 16.51 -11.52 -16.26
CA GLY A 153 16.21 -12.69 -15.45
C GLY A 153 17.01 -13.96 -15.76
N LEU A 154 17.86 -13.97 -16.78
CA LEU A 154 18.67 -15.11 -17.23
C LEU A 154 20.18 -14.80 -17.34
N SER A 155 20.62 -13.66 -16.80
CA SER A 155 22.02 -13.21 -16.82
C SER A 155 22.95 -13.98 -15.86
N ILE A 156 22.41 -14.57 -14.78
CA ILE A 156 23.17 -15.34 -13.78
C ILE A 156 22.79 -16.82 -13.87
N THR A 157 23.70 -17.59 -14.42
CA THR A 157 23.43 -18.97 -14.86
C THR A 157 23.66 -19.99 -13.75
N GLU A 158 24.43 -19.62 -12.73
CA GLU A 158 24.76 -20.46 -11.60
C GLU A 158 23.80 -20.23 -10.41
N TRP A 159 23.53 -21.31 -9.69
CA TRP A 159 22.81 -21.25 -8.42
C TRP A 159 23.78 -21.51 -7.26
N LYS A 160 24.32 -20.42 -6.70
CA LYS A 160 25.21 -20.43 -5.53
C LYS A 160 24.54 -19.69 -4.36
N PRO A 161 23.72 -20.36 -3.52
CA PRO A 161 22.91 -19.70 -2.48
C PRO A 161 23.71 -18.92 -1.44
N ILE A 162 24.91 -19.40 -1.09
CA ILE A 162 25.76 -18.79 -0.06
C ILE A 162 26.85 -17.94 -0.72
N VAL A 163 27.72 -18.58 -1.52
CA VAL A 163 28.90 -17.93 -2.13
C VAL A 163 28.54 -16.87 -3.18
N GLY A 164 27.41 -17.01 -3.87
CA GLY A 164 26.95 -16.03 -4.87
C GLY A 164 26.35 -14.75 -4.29
N SER A 165 26.68 -14.40 -3.04
CA SER A 165 26.23 -13.16 -2.37
C SER A 165 27.19 -11.99 -2.55
N VAL A 166 28.33 -12.22 -3.21
CA VAL A 166 29.30 -11.20 -3.60
C VAL A 166 29.30 -11.13 -5.13
N PRO A 167 29.16 -9.94 -5.75
CA PRO A 167 29.25 -9.80 -7.20
C PRO A 167 30.72 -9.87 -7.65
N PRO A 168 30.99 -10.01 -8.96
CA PRO A 168 32.35 -9.90 -9.49
C PRO A 168 32.99 -8.56 -9.09
N LEU A 169 34.21 -8.61 -8.55
CA LEU A 169 34.90 -7.45 -7.95
C LEU A 169 36.01 -6.89 -8.84
N ASN A 170 36.48 -7.67 -9.82
CA ASN A 170 37.56 -7.29 -10.72
C ASN A 170 37.23 -7.66 -12.18
N GLN A 171 38.02 -7.14 -13.10
CA GLN A 171 37.81 -7.28 -14.54
C GLN A 171 37.80 -8.75 -14.99
N GLN A 172 38.74 -9.56 -14.48
CA GLN A 172 38.84 -10.98 -14.82
C GLN A 172 37.56 -11.74 -14.42
N GLN A 173 37.04 -11.53 -13.21
CA GLN A 173 35.81 -12.17 -12.75
C GLN A 173 34.59 -11.75 -13.58
N TRP A 174 34.55 -10.49 -14.03
CA TRP A 174 33.51 -10.01 -14.93
C TRP A 174 33.56 -10.68 -16.30
N GLU A 175 34.75 -10.85 -16.86
CA GLU A 175 34.97 -11.57 -18.11
C GLU A 175 34.58 -13.05 -18.00
N GLU A 176 34.94 -13.71 -16.90
CA GLU A 176 34.55 -15.11 -16.64
C GLU A 176 33.03 -15.30 -16.59
N GLU A 177 32.30 -14.44 -15.88
CA GLU A 177 30.83 -14.50 -15.85
C GLU A 177 30.21 -14.17 -17.21
N PHE A 178 30.79 -13.23 -17.96
CA PHE A 178 30.31 -12.88 -19.29
C PHE A 178 30.56 -14.02 -20.30
N GLU A 179 31.71 -14.68 -20.26
CA GLU A 179 31.98 -15.85 -21.09
C GLU A 179 31.02 -17.00 -20.81
N LYS A 180 30.60 -17.20 -19.55
CA LYS A 180 29.51 -18.14 -19.23
C LYS A 180 28.21 -17.70 -19.90
N TYR A 181 27.83 -16.43 -19.77
CA TYR A 181 26.60 -15.91 -20.37
C TYR A 181 26.55 -16.10 -21.90
N LYS A 182 27.68 -15.91 -22.60
CA LYS A 182 27.81 -16.13 -24.05
C LYS A 182 27.45 -17.54 -24.51
N GLN A 183 27.53 -18.53 -23.63
CA GLN A 183 27.18 -19.92 -23.96
C GLN A 183 25.67 -20.16 -24.05
N PHE A 184 24.85 -19.26 -23.48
CA PHE A 184 23.42 -19.48 -23.36
C PHE A 184 22.60 -18.98 -24.56
N PRO A 185 21.39 -19.54 -24.77
CA PRO A 185 20.54 -19.18 -25.91
C PRO A 185 20.17 -17.70 -25.96
N GLU A 186 19.98 -17.05 -24.81
CA GLU A 186 19.63 -15.62 -24.73
C GLU A 186 20.71 -14.74 -25.38
N TYR A 187 21.99 -14.98 -25.07
CA TYR A 187 23.09 -14.29 -25.76
C TYR A 187 23.12 -14.62 -27.25
N LYS A 188 23.01 -15.91 -27.59
CA LYS A 188 23.14 -16.37 -28.98
C LYS A 188 22.01 -15.87 -29.91
N ARG A 189 20.81 -15.63 -29.38
CA ARG A 189 19.63 -15.29 -30.18
C ARG A 189 19.20 -13.83 -30.07
N LEU A 190 19.34 -13.22 -28.88
CA LEU A 190 18.84 -11.86 -28.61
C LEU A 190 19.97 -10.86 -28.41
N ASN A 191 20.99 -11.25 -27.64
CA ASN A 191 22.04 -10.33 -27.19
C ASN A 191 23.38 -10.52 -27.92
N MET A 192 23.36 -10.99 -29.17
CA MET A 192 24.57 -11.25 -29.94
C MET A 192 25.33 -9.94 -30.18
N GLY A 193 26.60 -9.89 -29.78
CA GLY A 193 27.42 -8.69 -29.89
C GLY A 193 27.29 -7.71 -28.72
N MET A 194 26.55 -8.07 -27.67
CA MET A 194 26.49 -7.32 -26.42
C MET A 194 27.89 -7.07 -25.85
N THR A 195 28.11 -5.87 -25.32
CA THR A 195 29.35 -5.50 -24.64
C THR A 195 29.36 -5.94 -23.17
N LEU A 196 30.53 -6.01 -22.55
CA LEU A 196 30.64 -6.31 -21.12
C LEU A 196 29.89 -5.28 -20.25
N GLU A 197 29.89 -4.00 -20.65
CA GLU A 197 29.19 -2.94 -19.91
C GLU A 197 27.67 -3.08 -19.97
N GLU A 198 27.13 -3.59 -21.07
CA GLU A 198 25.70 -3.93 -21.17
C GLU A 198 25.37 -5.17 -20.34
N PHE A 199 26.22 -6.19 -20.37
CA PHE A 199 26.07 -7.38 -19.53
C PHE A 199 26.04 -7.02 -18.03
N LYS A 200 26.93 -6.12 -17.57
CA LYS A 200 26.94 -5.64 -16.18
C LYS A 200 25.59 -5.07 -15.73
N LYS A 201 24.84 -4.40 -16.62
CA LYS A 201 23.53 -3.82 -16.31
C LYS A 201 22.48 -4.89 -16.04
N ILE A 202 22.39 -5.91 -16.91
CA ILE A 202 21.45 -7.01 -16.70
C ILE A 202 21.84 -7.86 -15.49
N TYR A 203 23.14 -8.14 -15.33
CA TYR A 203 23.68 -8.85 -14.17
C TYR A 203 23.33 -8.14 -12.86
N PHE A 204 23.45 -6.81 -12.81
CA PHE A 204 23.16 -6.02 -11.62
C PHE A 204 21.72 -6.21 -11.13
N TRP A 205 20.73 -6.16 -12.03
CA TRP A 205 19.33 -6.30 -11.66
C TRP A 205 19.03 -7.71 -11.14
N GLU A 206 19.55 -8.75 -11.79
CA GLU A 206 19.34 -10.11 -11.34
C GLU A 206 20.06 -10.41 -10.03
N PHE A 207 21.32 -9.98 -9.90
CA PHE A 207 22.11 -10.12 -8.68
C PHE A 207 21.41 -9.45 -7.51
N THR A 208 20.96 -8.21 -7.69
CA THR A 208 20.26 -7.43 -6.66
C THR A 208 18.97 -8.14 -6.24
N HIS A 209 18.18 -8.62 -7.20
CA HIS A 209 16.96 -9.38 -6.92
C HIS A 209 17.27 -10.65 -6.10
N ARG A 210 18.25 -11.45 -6.51
CA ARG A 210 18.66 -12.68 -5.81
C ARG A 210 19.20 -12.41 -4.40
N LEU A 211 20.09 -11.43 -4.25
CA LEU A 211 20.66 -11.05 -2.96
C LEU A 211 19.57 -10.56 -2.01
N PHE A 212 18.64 -9.74 -2.50
CA PHE A 212 17.56 -9.18 -1.69
C PHE A 212 16.62 -10.27 -1.16
N GLY A 213 16.33 -11.30 -1.96
CA GLY A 213 15.59 -12.49 -1.50
C GLY A 213 16.26 -13.20 -0.31
N ARG A 214 17.59 -13.33 -0.32
CA ARG A 214 18.36 -13.94 0.79
C ARG A 214 18.29 -13.08 2.06
N VAL A 215 18.47 -11.76 1.91
CA VAL A 215 18.38 -10.80 3.01
C VAL A 215 17.01 -10.87 3.67
N ILE A 216 15.92 -10.93 2.90
CA ILE A 216 14.55 -11.08 3.44
C ILE A 216 14.42 -12.37 4.25
N GLY A 217 15.00 -13.48 3.78
CA GLY A 217 15.03 -14.74 4.52
C GLY A 217 15.63 -14.58 5.92
N VAL A 218 16.77 -13.88 6.03
CA VAL A 218 17.44 -13.61 7.32
C VAL A 218 16.63 -12.63 8.19
N VAL A 219 16.13 -11.54 7.60
CA VAL A 219 15.29 -10.53 8.27
C VAL A 219 13.99 -11.13 8.79
N PHE A 220 13.49 -12.21 8.19
CA PHE A 220 12.38 -12.97 8.74
C PHE A 220 12.85 -13.95 9.82
N ALA A 221 13.83 -14.82 9.52
CA ALA A 221 14.20 -15.92 10.40
C ALA A 221 14.75 -15.47 11.76
N VAL A 222 15.62 -14.44 11.79
CA VAL A 222 16.29 -14.00 13.02
C VAL A 222 15.30 -13.42 14.03
N PRO A 223 14.46 -12.42 13.69
CA PRO A 223 13.45 -11.92 14.63
C PRO A 223 12.38 -12.97 14.96
N PHE A 224 12.05 -13.88 14.04
CA PHE A 224 11.10 -14.96 14.31
C PHE A 224 11.57 -15.85 15.48
N ILE A 225 12.82 -16.31 15.42
CA ILE A 225 13.44 -17.11 16.50
C ILE A 225 13.52 -16.30 17.80
N TYR A 226 13.92 -15.03 17.71
CA TYR A 226 14.00 -14.14 18.86
C TYR A 226 12.64 -13.97 19.57
N TYR A 227 11.56 -13.68 18.82
CA TYR A 227 10.24 -13.45 19.39
C TYR A 227 9.57 -14.73 19.92
N ILE A 228 9.90 -15.91 19.37
CA ILE A 228 9.53 -17.19 19.99
C ILE A 228 10.19 -17.31 21.37
N ARG A 229 11.51 -17.10 21.45
CA ARG A 229 12.26 -17.19 22.72
C ARG A 229 11.79 -16.19 23.76
N LYS A 230 11.35 -15.00 23.33
CA LYS A 230 10.81 -13.96 24.19
C LYS A 230 9.36 -14.22 24.65
N GLY A 231 8.71 -15.27 24.15
CA GLY A 231 7.31 -15.58 24.46
C GLY A 231 6.29 -14.63 23.83
N TYR A 232 6.70 -13.79 22.86
CA TYR A 232 5.79 -12.86 22.17
C TYR A 232 4.94 -13.57 21.10
N ILE A 233 5.33 -14.78 20.72
CA ILE A 233 4.65 -15.59 19.72
C ILE A 233 4.05 -16.83 20.39
N ASN A 234 2.73 -16.90 20.45
CA ASN A 234 2.03 -18.11 20.88
C ASN A 234 2.06 -19.21 19.79
N LYS A 235 1.72 -20.45 20.15
CA LYS A 235 1.77 -21.61 19.23
C LYS A 235 1.01 -21.40 17.92
N GLN A 236 -0.19 -20.82 17.97
CA GLN A 236 -1.00 -20.60 16.78
C GLN A 236 -0.38 -19.55 15.84
N LEU A 237 0.15 -18.46 16.39
CA LEU A 237 0.88 -17.46 15.62
C LEU A 237 2.17 -18.03 15.05
N GLY A 238 2.91 -18.81 15.85
CA GLY A 238 4.12 -19.51 15.44
C GLY A 238 3.89 -20.41 14.23
N MET A 239 2.83 -21.23 14.23
CA MET A 239 2.47 -22.06 13.08
C MET A 239 2.19 -21.24 11.81
N LYS A 240 1.46 -20.13 11.93
CA LYS A 240 1.18 -19.24 10.79
C LYS A 240 2.45 -18.64 10.22
N LEU A 241 3.35 -18.17 11.09
CA LEU A 241 4.63 -17.58 10.69
C LEU A 241 5.59 -18.61 10.10
N SER A 242 5.63 -19.83 10.65
CA SER A 242 6.38 -20.95 10.05
C SER A 242 5.86 -21.31 8.66
N ALA A 243 4.53 -21.32 8.45
CA ALA A 243 3.95 -21.55 7.14
C ALA A 243 4.33 -20.44 6.14
N ILE A 244 4.30 -19.16 6.56
CA ILE A 244 4.75 -18.04 5.74
C ILE A 244 6.25 -18.15 5.42
N PHE A 245 7.08 -18.56 6.38
CA PHE A 245 8.50 -18.78 6.16
C PHE A 245 8.77 -19.91 5.16
N ALA A 246 8.06 -21.03 5.30
CA ALA A 246 8.12 -22.15 4.38
C ALA A 246 7.70 -21.75 2.97
N LEU A 247 6.65 -20.93 2.82
CA LEU A 247 6.26 -20.33 1.54
C LEU A 247 7.36 -19.44 0.97
N GLY A 248 8.07 -18.67 1.80
CA GLY A 248 9.25 -17.90 1.38
C GLY A 248 10.40 -18.78 0.86
N GLY A 249 10.68 -19.90 1.52
CA GLY A 249 11.65 -20.89 1.04
C GLY A 249 11.22 -21.54 -0.28
N ALA A 250 9.96 -21.97 -0.37
CA ALA A 250 9.37 -22.50 -1.59
C ALA A 250 9.39 -21.48 -2.73
N GLN A 251 9.26 -20.18 -2.40
CA GLN A 251 9.37 -19.12 -3.37
C GLN A 251 10.79 -18.99 -3.95
N GLY A 252 11.82 -19.08 -3.11
CA GLY A 252 13.21 -19.15 -3.56
C GLY A 252 13.45 -20.34 -4.51
N ALA A 253 12.90 -21.51 -4.16
CA ALA A 253 12.98 -22.71 -5.00
C ALA A 253 12.24 -22.55 -6.34
N LEU A 254 11.07 -21.92 -6.33
CA LEU A 254 10.29 -21.61 -7.54
C LEU A 254 11.04 -20.62 -8.44
N GLY A 255 11.68 -19.60 -7.86
CA GLY A 255 12.52 -18.66 -8.59
C GLY A 255 13.74 -19.33 -9.24
N TRP A 256 14.40 -20.24 -8.53
CA TRP A 256 15.47 -21.07 -9.11
C TRP A 256 14.97 -21.91 -10.28
N TYR A 257 13.85 -22.62 -10.10
CA TYR A 257 13.25 -23.44 -11.15
C TYR A 257 12.90 -22.60 -12.38
N MET A 258 12.34 -21.41 -12.16
CA MET A 258 12.01 -20.43 -13.19
C MET A 258 13.23 -20.07 -14.04
N VAL A 259 14.37 -19.73 -13.42
CA VAL A 259 15.61 -19.40 -14.15
C VAL A 259 16.20 -20.62 -14.83
N LYS A 260 16.41 -21.73 -14.10
CA LYS A 260 17.00 -22.96 -14.65
C LYS A 260 16.29 -23.41 -15.92
N SER A 261 14.96 -23.31 -15.91
CA SER A 261 14.13 -23.72 -17.02
C SER A 261 14.19 -22.80 -18.25
N GLY A 262 14.62 -21.54 -18.09
CA GLY A 262 14.88 -20.63 -19.20
C GLY A 262 16.27 -20.77 -19.81
N LEU A 263 17.18 -21.48 -19.12
CA LEU A 263 18.55 -21.74 -19.60
C LEU A 263 18.68 -23.05 -20.41
N ASP A 264 17.70 -23.96 -20.30
CA ASP A 264 17.71 -25.25 -20.98
C ASP A 264 17.04 -25.14 -22.37
N GLU A 265 17.82 -25.31 -23.44
CA GLU A 265 17.35 -25.24 -24.83
C GLU A 265 16.16 -26.15 -25.11
N LYS A 266 16.05 -27.30 -24.44
CA LYS A 266 14.94 -28.25 -24.61
C LYS A 266 13.65 -27.76 -23.96
N LEU A 267 13.75 -26.83 -23.03
CA LEU A 267 12.62 -26.28 -22.27
C LEU A 267 12.21 -24.88 -22.74
N ILE A 268 12.95 -24.29 -23.68
CA ILE A 268 12.57 -23.04 -24.36
C ILE A 268 11.40 -23.36 -25.30
N VAL A 269 10.24 -22.79 -24.99
CA VAL A 269 9.03 -22.90 -25.81
C VAL A 269 9.01 -21.74 -26.80
N GLY A 270 9.22 -22.04 -28.09
CA GLY A 270 9.23 -21.07 -29.18
C GLY A 270 10.62 -20.53 -29.53
N ASP A 271 10.65 -19.51 -30.38
CA ASP A 271 11.90 -18.99 -30.96
C ASP A 271 12.68 -18.08 -29.99
N VAL A 272 11.98 -17.46 -29.03
CA VAL A 272 12.54 -16.49 -28.09
C VAL A 272 12.92 -17.18 -26.76
N PRO A 273 14.21 -17.16 -26.36
CA PRO A 273 14.68 -17.73 -25.10
C PRO A 273 14.21 -16.87 -23.92
N ARG A 274 13.11 -17.26 -23.27
CA ARG A 274 12.54 -16.53 -22.13
C ARG A 274 11.95 -17.45 -21.07
N VAL A 275 11.76 -16.89 -19.89
CA VAL A 275 11.04 -17.55 -18.80
C VAL A 275 9.58 -17.75 -19.19
N SER A 276 9.06 -18.97 -19.02
CA SER A 276 7.65 -19.29 -19.22
C SER A 276 6.73 -18.40 -18.38
N GLN A 277 5.71 -17.82 -19.02
CA GLN A 277 4.68 -16.99 -18.41
C GLN A 277 3.94 -17.71 -17.27
N TYR A 278 3.79 -19.04 -17.33
CA TYR A 278 3.21 -19.84 -16.27
C TYR A 278 4.07 -19.81 -14.99
N ARG A 279 5.39 -19.95 -15.14
CA ARG A 279 6.34 -19.92 -14.02
C ARG A 279 6.44 -18.50 -13.45
N LEU A 280 6.46 -17.49 -14.31
CA LEU A 280 6.42 -16.09 -13.90
C LEU A 280 5.15 -15.77 -13.11
N ALA A 281 3.98 -16.20 -13.59
CA ALA A 281 2.71 -16.01 -12.89
C ALA A 281 2.65 -16.75 -11.55
N ALA A 282 3.17 -17.98 -11.47
CA ALA A 282 3.26 -18.73 -10.22
C ALA A 282 4.22 -18.06 -9.22
N HIS A 283 5.38 -17.59 -9.69
CA HIS A 283 6.36 -16.88 -8.89
C HIS A 283 5.77 -15.56 -8.37
N LEU A 284 5.24 -14.70 -9.23
CA LEU A 284 4.64 -13.44 -8.81
C LEU A 284 3.42 -13.66 -7.90
N GLY A 285 2.54 -14.60 -8.25
CA GLY A 285 1.34 -14.92 -7.47
C GLY A 285 1.66 -15.39 -6.05
N SER A 286 2.65 -16.28 -5.89
CA SER A 286 3.10 -16.71 -4.55
C SER A 286 3.76 -15.58 -3.76
N ALA A 287 4.47 -14.65 -4.42
CA ALA A 287 5.00 -13.45 -3.77
C ALA A 287 3.87 -12.55 -3.23
N PHE A 288 2.80 -12.34 -4.00
CA PHE A 288 1.61 -11.62 -3.53
C PHE A 288 0.92 -12.32 -2.36
N VAL A 289 0.86 -13.66 -2.35
CA VAL A 289 0.31 -14.43 -1.23
C VAL A 289 1.16 -14.26 0.04
N ILE A 290 2.49 -14.30 -0.07
CA ILE A 290 3.40 -14.03 1.07
C ILE A 290 3.20 -12.61 1.58
N PHE A 291 3.23 -11.61 0.68
CA PHE A 291 2.98 -10.21 1.01
C PHE A 291 1.66 -10.02 1.74
N GLY A 292 0.57 -10.55 1.17
CA GLY A 292 -0.77 -10.46 1.74
C GLY A 292 -0.89 -11.17 3.07
N SER A 293 -0.21 -12.31 3.25
CA SER A 293 -0.20 -13.06 4.52
C SER A 293 0.51 -12.29 5.64
N LEU A 294 1.68 -11.71 5.33
CA LEU A 294 2.41 -10.84 6.27
C LEU A 294 1.56 -9.62 6.67
N TYR A 295 0.97 -8.94 5.68
CA TYR A 295 0.10 -7.80 5.89
C TYR A 295 -1.13 -8.18 6.74
N TRP A 296 -1.77 -9.31 6.44
CA TRP A 296 -2.96 -9.78 7.13
C TRP A 296 -2.71 -10.14 8.60
N VAL A 297 -1.59 -10.82 8.88
CA VAL A 297 -1.19 -11.16 10.24
C VAL A 297 -0.76 -9.91 11.00
N GLY A 298 0.11 -9.08 10.41
CA GLY A 298 0.61 -7.84 11.03
C GLY A 298 -0.51 -6.85 11.36
N SER A 299 -1.43 -6.60 10.41
CA SER A 299 -2.61 -5.75 10.64
C SER A 299 -3.54 -6.31 11.71
N GLY A 300 -3.54 -7.62 11.90
CA GLY A 300 -4.34 -8.26 12.91
C GLY A 300 -3.81 -8.15 14.33
N LEU A 301 -2.49 -8.22 14.48
CA LEU A 301 -1.81 -7.98 15.74
C LEU A 301 -1.85 -6.49 16.10
N MET A 302 -1.70 -5.58 15.13
CA MET A 302 -1.67 -4.14 15.39
C MET A 302 -3.03 -3.58 15.83
N ARG A 303 -4.14 -4.19 15.38
CA ARG A 303 -5.50 -3.77 15.73
C ARG A 303 -6.38 -4.99 15.99
N PRO A 304 -6.40 -5.50 17.23
CA PRO A 304 -7.08 -6.75 17.57
C PRO A 304 -8.61 -6.66 17.48
N GLY A 305 -9.20 -5.49 17.72
CA GLY A 305 -10.66 -5.30 17.70
C GLY A 305 -11.12 -3.88 17.43
N ILE A 306 -12.39 -3.63 17.77
CA ILE A 306 -13.03 -2.32 17.83
C ILE A 306 -13.53 -2.08 19.26
N SER A 307 -13.73 -0.83 19.66
CA SER A 307 -14.26 -0.50 21.00
C SER A 307 -15.63 -1.14 21.27
N LYS A 308 -15.93 -1.42 22.55
CA LYS A 308 -17.19 -2.09 22.93
C LYS A 308 -18.39 -1.22 22.58
N ASN A 309 -18.32 0.08 22.86
CA ASN A 309 -19.39 1.02 22.53
C ASN A 309 -19.64 1.09 21.02
N LEU A 310 -18.57 1.08 20.20
CA LEU A 310 -18.74 1.02 18.75
C LEU A 310 -19.38 -0.30 18.31
N ALA A 311 -18.95 -1.43 18.87
CA ALA A 311 -19.54 -2.73 18.56
C ALA A 311 -21.03 -2.79 18.91
N GLU A 312 -21.43 -2.26 20.06
CA GLU A 312 -22.84 -2.20 20.49
C GLU A 312 -23.68 -1.28 19.60
N ARG A 313 -23.20 -0.06 19.34
CA ARG A 313 -23.85 0.86 18.39
C ARG A 313 -24.07 0.22 17.03
N LEU A 314 -23.11 -0.57 16.56
CA LEU A 314 -23.18 -1.27 15.28
C LEU A 314 -24.08 -2.51 15.32
N ARG A 315 -24.34 -3.13 16.48
CA ARG A 315 -25.36 -4.20 16.63
C ARG A 315 -26.77 -3.63 16.56
N ASN A 316 -26.98 -2.45 17.17
CA ASN A 316 -28.30 -1.83 17.31
C ASN A 316 -28.73 -0.96 16.13
N VAL A 317 -28.09 -1.10 14.96
CA VAL A 317 -28.51 -0.40 13.73
C VAL A 317 -29.75 -1.04 13.11
N SER A 318 -30.46 -0.30 12.25
CA SER A 318 -31.65 -0.80 11.56
C SER A 318 -31.40 -2.08 10.76
N ALA A 319 -32.42 -2.93 10.62
CA ALA A 319 -32.34 -4.18 9.85
C ALA A 319 -31.90 -3.97 8.39
N GLN A 320 -32.19 -2.80 7.81
CA GLN A 320 -31.69 -2.42 6.49
C GLN A 320 -30.15 -2.25 6.48
N LEU A 321 -29.58 -1.55 7.47
CA LEU A 321 -28.14 -1.37 7.58
C LEU A 321 -27.41 -2.68 7.90
N GLN A 322 -28.03 -3.57 8.68
CA GLN A 322 -27.50 -4.92 8.93
C GLN A 322 -27.41 -5.74 7.64
N ARG A 323 -28.49 -5.76 6.83
CA ARG A 323 -28.50 -6.42 5.52
C ARG A 323 -27.44 -5.84 4.57
N GLN A 324 -27.30 -4.51 4.52
CA GLN A 324 -26.25 -3.86 3.71
C GLN A 324 -24.85 -4.24 4.19
N ARG A 325 -24.59 -4.27 5.50
CA ARG A 325 -23.32 -4.74 6.05
C ARG A 325 -23.05 -6.19 5.65
N ALA A 326 -24.03 -7.07 5.73
CA ALA A 326 -23.89 -8.47 5.32
C ALA A 326 -23.53 -8.58 3.83
N SER A 327 -24.20 -7.82 2.94
CA SER A 327 -23.86 -7.76 1.52
C SER A 327 -22.43 -7.27 1.30
N ILE A 328 -21.99 -6.21 2.00
CA ILE A 328 -20.61 -5.70 1.90
C ILE A 328 -19.60 -6.76 2.35
N ARG A 329 -19.87 -7.48 3.44
CA ARG A 329 -19.01 -8.58 3.93
C ARG A 329 -18.93 -9.74 2.95
N MET A 330 -20.01 -10.02 2.22
CA MET A 330 -20.06 -11.07 1.21
C MET A 330 -19.29 -10.67 -0.07
N TRP A 331 -19.49 -9.44 -0.57
CA TRP A 331 -18.89 -8.98 -1.82
C TRP A 331 -17.41 -8.57 -1.68
N SER A 332 -16.99 -8.05 -0.52
CA SER A 332 -15.61 -7.60 -0.32
C SER A 332 -14.54 -8.68 -0.62
N PRO A 333 -14.66 -9.94 -0.16
CA PRO A 333 -13.66 -10.97 -0.49
C PRO A 333 -13.69 -11.36 -1.97
N ILE A 334 -14.85 -11.32 -2.63
CA ILE A 334 -14.96 -11.56 -4.08
C ILE A 334 -14.19 -10.48 -4.84
N VAL A 335 -14.39 -9.21 -4.49
CA VAL A 335 -13.67 -8.08 -5.09
C VAL A 335 -12.16 -8.19 -4.84
N ALA A 336 -11.74 -8.55 -3.63
CA ALA A 336 -10.32 -8.79 -3.33
C ALA A 336 -9.73 -9.93 -4.17
N GLY A 337 -10.50 -11.00 -4.40
CA GLY A 337 -10.14 -12.09 -5.31
C GLY A 337 -9.99 -11.60 -6.75
N MET A 338 -10.92 -10.79 -7.26
CA MET A 338 -10.82 -10.19 -8.60
C MET A 338 -9.58 -9.29 -8.75
N VAL A 339 -9.25 -8.49 -7.73
CA VAL A 339 -8.01 -7.70 -7.69
C VAL A 339 -6.78 -8.60 -7.83
N PHE A 340 -6.71 -9.68 -7.04
CA PHE A 340 -5.61 -10.63 -7.11
C PHE A 340 -5.52 -11.32 -8.47
N LEU A 341 -6.64 -11.79 -9.02
CA LEU A 341 -6.69 -12.41 -10.36
C LEU A 341 -6.28 -11.45 -11.47
N THR A 342 -6.66 -10.17 -11.38
CA THR A 342 -6.23 -9.14 -12.33
C THR A 342 -4.73 -8.88 -12.24
N ALA A 343 -4.17 -8.86 -11.04
CA ALA A 343 -2.71 -8.76 -10.87
C ALA A 343 -1.99 -9.99 -11.47
N MET A 344 -2.54 -11.19 -11.28
CA MET A 344 -2.00 -12.42 -11.87
C MET A 344 -2.08 -12.43 -13.40
N SER A 345 -3.18 -11.99 -14.01
CA SER A 345 -3.27 -11.91 -15.47
C SER A 345 -2.25 -10.94 -16.06
N GLY A 346 -1.87 -9.89 -15.31
CA GLY A 346 -0.75 -9.01 -15.67
C GLY A 346 0.60 -9.74 -15.77
N ALA A 347 0.81 -10.81 -15.00
CA ALA A 347 2.01 -11.64 -15.11
C ALA A 347 2.08 -12.39 -16.45
N PHE A 348 0.94 -12.82 -16.99
CA PHE A 348 0.87 -13.42 -18.32
C PHE A 348 1.14 -12.37 -19.40
N VAL A 349 0.58 -11.17 -19.26
CA VAL A 349 0.86 -10.04 -20.18
C VAL A 349 2.35 -9.73 -20.21
N ALA A 350 2.99 -9.62 -19.04
CA ALA A 350 4.42 -9.40 -18.95
C ALA A 350 5.22 -10.60 -19.47
N GLY A 351 4.80 -11.83 -19.20
CA GLY A 351 5.50 -13.04 -19.62
C GLY A 351 5.56 -13.22 -21.14
N LEU A 352 4.47 -12.88 -21.84
CA LEU A 352 4.37 -12.97 -23.30
C LEU A 352 4.79 -11.69 -24.04
N ASP A 353 5.21 -10.65 -23.33
CA ASP A 353 5.44 -9.31 -23.88
C ASP A 353 4.19 -8.72 -24.57
N ALA A 354 3.01 -9.21 -24.18
CA ALA A 354 1.72 -8.87 -24.79
C ALA A 354 1.33 -7.39 -24.60
N GLY A 355 2.02 -6.67 -23.71
CA GLY A 355 1.86 -5.22 -23.55
C GLY A 355 2.26 -4.40 -24.79
N LEU A 356 3.02 -5.00 -25.72
CA LEU A 356 3.56 -4.36 -26.92
C LEU A 356 2.73 -4.62 -28.20
N ILE A 357 1.63 -5.38 -28.10
CA ILE A 357 0.87 -5.82 -29.27
C ILE A 357 -0.11 -4.75 -29.75
N TYR A 358 -1.18 -4.48 -28.99
CA TYR A 358 -2.13 -3.42 -29.32
C TYR A 358 -2.00 -2.20 -28.41
N ASN A 359 -1.27 -1.16 -28.80
CA ASN A 359 -1.05 0.01 -27.94
C ASN A 359 -2.12 1.13 -28.06
N THR A 360 -3.37 0.74 -28.34
CA THR A 360 -4.55 1.64 -28.39
C THR A 360 -5.54 1.32 -27.26
N PHE A 361 -6.36 2.30 -26.86
CA PHE A 361 -7.40 2.16 -25.83
C PHE A 361 -8.54 3.17 -26.09
N PRO A 362 -9.83 2.82 -25.89
CA PRO A 362 -10.36 1.56 -25.34
C PRO A 362 -10.41 0.41 -26.36
N LEU A 363 -10.39 0.73 -27.66
CA LEU A 363 -10.35 -0.27 -28.73
C LEU A 363 -8.95 -0.89 -28.84
N MET A 364 -8.88 -2.12 -29.33
CA MET A 364 -7.65 -2.83 -29.70
C MET A 364 -7.55 -2.87 -31.23
N GLY A 365 -6.63 -2.11 -31.79
CA GLY A 365 -6.46 -2.05 -33.25
C GLY A 365 -7.68 -1.50 -34.01
N GLY A 366 -8.49 -0.65 -33.37
CA GLY A 366 -9.73 -0.13 -33.95
C GLY A 366 -10.96 -1.02 -33.76
N GLN A 367 -10.81 -2.19 -33.14
CA GLN A 367 -11.90 -3.12 -32.85
C GLN A 367 -12.09 -3.30 -31.33
N TRP A 368 -13.29 -3.71 -30.90
CA TRP A 368 -13.53 -4.07 -29.49
C TRP A 368 -12.92 -5.42 -29.13
N VAL A 369 -12.99 -6.37 -30.06
CA VAL A 369 -12.40 -7.70 -29.97
C VAL A 369 -11.57 -7.89 -31.24
N PRO A 370 -10.25 -8.03 -31.15
CA PRO A 370 -9.40 -8.31 -32.30
C PRO A 370 -9.75 -9.64 -32.98
N GLU A 371 -9.60 -9.71 -34.29
CA GLU A 371 -9.87 -10.92 -35.09
C GLU A 371 -8.90 -12.08 -34.80
N ASP A 372 -7.70 -11.77 -34.34
CA ASP A 372 -6.61 -12.70 -34.02
C ASP A 372 -6.62 -13.22 -32.57
N ILE A 373 -7.73 -12.99 -31.84
CA ILE A 373 -7.95 -13.52 -30.47
C ILE A 373 -7.99 -15.06 -30.41
N ILE A 374 -8.09 -15.74 -31.55
CA ILE A 374 -7.94 -17.19 -31.66
C ILE A 374 -6.95 -17.48 -32.79
N ASN A 375 -5.78 -17.98 -32.42
CA ASN A 375 -4.83 -18.54 -33.35
C ASN A 375 -5.11 -20.04 -33.52
N PRO A 376 -5.53 -20.51 -34.72
CA PRO A 376 -5.86 -21.92 -34.95
C PRO A 376 -4.66 -22.86 -34.87
N LYS A 377 -3.43 -22.32 -34.96
CA LYS A 377 -2.18 -23.08 -34.82
C LYS A 377 -1.87 -23.45 -33.37
N ILE A 378 -2.43 -22.73 -32.40
CA ILE A 378 -2.29 -23.03 -30.97
C ILE A 378 -3.33 -24.09 -30.60
N GLN A 379 -2.86 -25.31 -30.31
CA GLN A 379 -3.69 -26.46 -29.95
C GLN A 379 -3.24 -27.08 -28.63
N PRO A 380 -4.17 -27.48 -27.75
CA PRO A 380 -5.63 -27.33 -27.87
C PRO A 380 -6.11 -25.87 -27.77
N ARG A 381 -7.26 -25.55 -28.40
CA ARG A 381 -7.78 -24.17 -28.55
C ARG A 381 -7.79 -23.34 -27.24
N TYR A 382 -8.04 -23.95 -26.08
CA TYR A 382 -8.09 -23.22 -24.80
C TYR A 382 -6.74 -22.60 -24.41
N LEU A 383 -5.62 -23.07 -24.96
CA LEU A 383 -4.30 -22.49 -24.73
C LEU A 383 -4.16 -21.08 -25.27
N ASN A 384 -5.01 -20.65 -26.21
CA ASN A 384 -5.06 -19.24 -26.63
C ASN A 384 -5.27 -18.31 -25.43
N CYS A 385 -6.04 -18.71 -24.42
CA CYS A 385 -6.23 -17.91 -23.20
C CYS A 385 -4.94 -17.67 -22.39
N PHE A 386 -3.86 -18.42 -22.64
CA PHE A 386 -2.64 -18.39 -21.84
C PHE A 386 -1.35 -18.22 -22.66
N GLU A 387 -1.43 -18.45 -23.97
CA GLU A 387 -0.27 -18.51 -24.88
C GLU A 387 -0.42 -17.60 -26.10
N ASN A 388 -1.64 -17.16 -26.42
CA ASN A 388 -1.85 -16.11 -27.42
C ASN A 388 -1.74 -14.75 -26.72
N ASP A 389 -0.76 -13.96 -27.12
CA ASP A 389 -0.45 -12.64 -26.58
C ASP A 389 -1.62 -11.66 -26.74
N VAL A 390 -2.28 -11.61 -27.90
CA VAL A 390 -3.48 -10.81 -28.13
C VAL A 390 -4.59 -11.18 -27.16
N THR A 391 -4.88 -12.47 -27.03
CA THR A 391 -5.95 -12.97 -26.14
C THR A 391 -5.65 -12.64 -24.69
N VAL A 392 -4.40 -12.85 -24.25
CA VAL A 392 -3.96 -12.54 -22.88
C VAL A 392 -4.06 -11.03 -22.61
N GLN A 393 -3.64 -10.19 -23.56
CA GLN A 393 -3.77 -8.74 -23.45
C GLN A 393 -5.23 -8.31 -23.33
N PHE A 394 -6.11 -8.83 -24.19
CA PHE A 394 -7.54 -8.56 -24.17
C PHE A 394 -8.17 -8.98 -22.84
N GLN A 395 -7.90 -10.21 -22.39
CA GLN A 395 -8.41 -10.73 -21.12
C GLN A 395 -7.98 -9.88 -19.92
N HIS A 396 -6.72 -9.44 -19.88
CA HIS A 396 -6.25 -8.57 -18.81
C HIS A 396 -7.01 -7.23 -18.79
N ARG A 397 -7.28 -6.61 -19.95
CA ARG A 397 -8.09 -5.38 -20.04
C ARG A 397 -9.51 -5.59 -19.54
N VAL A 398 -10.18 -6.66 -19.98
CA VAL A 398 -11.54 -7.00 -19.55
C VAL A 398 -11.59 -7.25 -18.05
N LEU A 399 -10.61 -7.99 -17.50
CA LEU A 399 -10.48 -8.21 -16.06
C LEU A 399 -10.23 -6.91 -15.30
N ALA A 400 -9.40 -6.02 -15.80
CA ALA A 400 -9.14 -4.71 -15.17
C ALA A 400 -10.41 -3.84 -15.14
N ILE A 401 -11.15 -3.74 -16.24
CA ILE A 401 -12.41 -2.99 -16.33
C ILE A 401 -13.47 -3.59 -15.40
N SER A 402 -13.59 -4.93 -15.40
CA SER A 402 -14.55 -5.65 -14.54
C SER A 402 -14.21 -5.46 -13.06
N THR A 403 -12.95 -5.59 -12.69
CA THR A 403 -12.47 -5.39 -11.32
C THR A 403 -12.67 -3.95 -10.85
N TYR A 404 -12.34 -2.96 -11.68
CA TYR A 404 -12.56 -1.56 -11.36
C TYR A 404 -14.05 -1.26 -11.17
N SER A 405 -14.91 -1.75 -12.06
CA SER A 405 -16.36 -1.61 -11.96
C SER A 405 -16.91 -2.25 -10.67
N SER A 406 -16.43 -3.45 -10.31
CA SER A 406 -16.77 -4.11 -9.05
C SER A 406 -16.31 -3.33 -7.81
N ILE A 407 -15.13 -2.69 -7.86
CA ILE A 407 -14.66 -1.81 -6.78
C ILE A 407 -15.56 -0.57 -6.65
N LEU A 408 -15.97 0.05 -7.76
CA LEU A 408 -16.91 1.18 -7.74
C LEU A 408 -18.28 0.77 -7.21
N GLY A 409 -18.79 -0.40 -7.62
CA GLY A 409 -20.03 -0.98 -7.09
C GLY A 409 -19.96 -1.24 -5.59
N LEU A 410 -18.89 -1.87 -5.12
CA LEU A 410 -18.64 -2.07 -3.68
C LEU A 410 -18.55 -0.74 -2.93
N THR A 411 -17.90 0.26 -3.53
CA THR A 411 -17.79 1.61 -2.96
C THR A 411 -19.16 2.24 -2.80
N ALA A 412 -20.02 2.18 -3.83
CA ALA A 412 -21.39 2.67 -3.74
C ALA A 412 -22.19 1.96 -2.62
N LEU A 413 -22.05 0.64 -2.47
CA LEU A 413 -22.66 -0.10 -1.37
C LEU A 413 -22.16 0.38 0.00
N VAL A 414 -20.86 0.57 0.15
CA VAL A 414 -20.24 1.06 1.40
C VAL A 414 -20.71 2.46 1.76
N TYR A 415 -20.80 3.39 0.80
CA TYR A 415 -21.26 4.76 1.07
C TYR A 415 -22.76 4.83 1.38
N ARG A 416 -23.59 3.97 0.76
CA ARG A 416 -25.02 3.84 1.11
C ARG A 416 -25.23 3.28 2.52
N GLY A 417 -24.37 2.35 2.95
CA GLY A 417 -24.43 1.71 4.27
C GLY A 417 -23.46 2.25 5.31
N LYS A 418 -22.85 3.42 5.09
CA LYS A 418 -21.71 3.91 5.90
C LYS A 418 -22.01 4.02 7.39
N SER A 419 -23.24 4.38 7.75
CA SER A 419 -23.69 4.49 9.15
C SER A 419 -23.71 3.14 9.88
N GLY A 420 -23.76 2.05 9.13
CA GLY A 420 -23.66 0.68 9.63
C GLY A 420 -22.24 0.12 9.64
N LEU A 421 -21.19 0.94 9.46
CA LEU A 421 -19.80 0.47 9.39
C LEU A 421 -18.90 1.28 10.34
N SER A 422 -17.69 0.78 10.60
CA SER A 422 -16.68 1.59 11.29
C SER A 422 -16.13 2.67 10.34
N PRO A 423 -15.77 3.87 10.85
CA PRO A 423 -15.16 4.93 10.02
C PRO A 423 -13.90 4.47 9.28
N ARG A 424 -13.12 3.55 9.89
CA ARG A 424 -11.95 2.94 9.25
C ARG A 424 -12.31 2.04 8.08
N ALA A 425 -13.40 1.27 8.14
CA ALA A 425 -13.85 0.47 7.00
C ALA A 425 -14.22 1.36 5.81
N VAL A 426 -14.94 2.45 6.07
CA VAL A 426 -15.28 3.45 5.04
C VAL A 426 -14.01 4.10 4.47
N LYS A 427 -13.06 4.47 5.33
CA LYS A 427 -11.75 5.02 4.92
C LYS A 427 -10.96 4.02 4.07
N ALA A 428 -10.91 2.75 4.45
CA ALA A 428 -10.22 1.70 3.70
C ALA A 428 -10.83 1.52 2.31
N CYS A 429 -12.17 1.48 2.22
CA CYS A 429 -12.88 1.43 0.94
C CYS A 429 -12.58 2.65 0.06
N LYS A 430 -12.54 3.86 0.63
CA LYS A 430 -12.12 5.07 -0.10
C LYS A 430 -10.70 4.93 -0.68
N HIS A 431 -9.75 4.40 0.09
CA HIS A 431 -8.38 4.19 -0.40
C HIS A 431 -8.33 3.13 -1.49
N LEU A 432 -9.11 2.05 -1.36
CA LEU A 432 -9.24 1.04 -2.40
C LEU A 432 -9.73 1.65 -3.71
N ALA A 433 -10.78 2.46 -3.68
CA ALA A 433 -11.30 3.14 -4.87
C ALA A 433 -10.25 4.09 -5.50
N ILE A 434 -9.61 4.94 -4.70
CA ILE A 434 -8.57 5.87 -5.18
C ILE A 434 -7.41 5.12 -5.82
N MET A 435 -6.86 4.11 -5.13
CA MET A 435 -5.73 3.35 -5.67
C MET A 435 -6.12 2.54 -6.90
N ALA A 436 -7.37 2.06 -6.99
CA ALA A 436 -7.85 1.39 -8.20
C ALA A 436 -7.92 2.36 -9.39
N THR A 437 -8.35 3.61 -9.19
CA THR A 437 -8.33 4.64 -10.24
C THR A 437 -6.90 4.95 -10.69
N VAL A 438 -5.96 5.11 -9.74
CA VAL A 438 -4.53 5.29 -10.04
C VAL A 438 -4.00 4.09 -10.82
N GLN A 439 -4.37 2.87 -10.43
CA GLN A 439 -3.91 1.65 -11.07
C GLN A 439 -4.38 1.53 -12.53
N VAL A 440 -5.64 1.87 -12.80
CA VAL A 440 -6.19 1.91 -14.16
C VAL A 440 -5.46 2.96 -15.00
N ALA A 441 -5.24 4.16 -14.45
CA ALA A 441 -4.49 5.22 -15.13
C ALA A 441 -3.05 4.78 -15.46
N LEU A 442 -2.37 4.13 -14.52
CA LEU A 442 -1.04 3.55 -14.74
C LEU A 442 -1.08 2.48 -15.84
N GLY A 443 -2.05 1.57 -15.81
CA GLY A 443 -2.16 0.49 -16.80
C GLY A 443 -2.38 1.02 -18.21
N ILE A 444 -3.29 2.00 -18.38
CA ILE A 444 -3.53 2.68 -19.65
C ILE A 444 -2.27 3.44 -20.09
N SER A 445 -1.59 4.14 -19.18
CA SER A 445 -0.36 4.89 -19.51
C SER A 445 0.75 3.96 -19.97
N THR A 446 1.01 2.86 -19.24
CA THR A 446 1.96 1.81 -19.62
C THR A 446 1.65 1.26 -21.00
N LEU A 447 0.37 1.00 -21.29
CA LEU A 447 -0.06 0.51 -22.59
C LEU A 447 0.18 1.52 -23.71
N LEU A 448 -0.27 2.76 -23.57
CA LEU A 448 -0.18 3.78 -24.63
C LEU A 448 1.26 4.23 -24.94
N THR A 449 2.19 3.99 -24.01
CA THR A 449 3.59 4.41 -24.12
C THR A 449 4.56 3.26 -24.41
N PHE A 450 4.05 2.09 -24.82
CA PHE A 450 4.86 0.92 -25.18
C PHE A 450 5.69 0.36 -24.01
N VAL A 451 5.07 0.26 -22.84
CA VAL A 451 5.60 -0.42 -21.64
C VAL A 451 6.99 0.10 -21.19
N PRO A 452 7.18 1.41 -20.97
CA PRO A 452 8.44 1.89 -20.45
C PRO A 452 8.66 1.34 -19.04
N VAL A 453 9.89 0.92 -18.74
CA VAL A 453 10.24 0.19 -17.49
C VAL A 453 9.71 0.90 -16.24
N SER A 454 9.79 2.24 -16.20
CA SER A 454 9.30 3.04 -15.08
C SER A 454 7.79 2.92 -14.87
N LEU A 455 6.98 2.98 -15.94
CA LEU A 455 5.52 2.83 -15.84
C LEU A 455 5.11 1.39 -15.61
N GLY A 456 5.81 0.42 -16.21
CA GLY A 456 5.60 -1.01 -15.92
C GLY A 456 5.82 -1.32 -14.44
N ALA A 457 6.95 -0.85 -13.88
CA ALA A 457 7.26 -1.00 -12.45
C ALA A 457 6.29 -0.23 -11.55
N ALA A 458 5.89 0.99 -11.94
CA ALA A 458 4.88 1.76 -11.21
C ALA A 458 3.52 1.06 -11.21
N HIS A 459 3.09 0.49 -12.35
CA HIS A 459 1.85 -0.26 -12.46
C HIS A 459 1.88 -1.53 -11.60
N GLN A 460 3.00 -2.25 -11.56
CA GLN A 460 3.19 -3.37 -10.65
C GLN A 460 3.14 -2.92 -9.17
N THR A 461 3.77 -1.81 -8.83
CA THR A 461 3.73 -1.22 -7.47
C THR A 461 2.31 -0.80 -7.09
N GLY A 462 1.56 -0.19 -8.00
CA GLY A 462 0.17 0.20 -7.78
C GLY A 462 -0.73 -1.01 -7.49
N SER A 463 -0.48 -2.15 -8.14
CA SER A 463 -1.23 -3.39 -7.87
C SER A 463 -1.07 -3.87 -6.41
N LEU A 464 0.14 -3.76 -5.84
CA LEU A 464 0.39 -4.03 -4.41
C LEU A 464 -0.40 -3.10 -3.50
N ALA A 465 -0.52 -1.81 -3.87
CA ALA A 465 -1.29 -0.84 -3.11
C ALA A 465 -2.80 -1.15 -3.15
N VAL A 466 -3.35 -1.55 -4.31
CA VAL A 466 -4.76 -1.97 -4.44
C VAL A 466 -5.02 -3.23 -3.60
N ILE A 467 -4.14 -4.23 -3.64
CA ILE A 467 -4.23 -5.43 -2.79
C ILE A 467 -4.15 -5.07 -1.30
N SER A 468 -3.23 -4.17 -0.92
CA SER A 468 -3.10 -3.72 0.48
C SER A 468 -4.37 -3.03 0.98
N ALA A 469 -4.98 -2.19 0.14
CA ALA A 469 -6.22 -1.49 0.47
C ALA A 469 -7.41 -2.45 0.55
N SER A 470 -7.49 -3.47 -0.31
CA SER A 470 -8.55 -4.48 -0.27
C SER A 470 -8.43 -5.35 1.00
N LEU A 471 -7.21 -5.79 1.34
CA LEU A 471 -6.93 -6.51 2.58
C LEU A 471 -7.22 -5.66 3.83
N TRP A 472 -6.93 -4.35 3.78
CA TRP A 472 -7.30 -3.44 4.86
C TRP A 472 -8.81 -3.40 5.07
N LEU A 473 -9.60 -3.23 3.99
CA LEU A 473 -11.06 -3.23 4.06
C LEU A 473 -11.57 -4.54 4.66
N LEU A 474 -11.11 -5.69 4.16
CA LEU A 474 -11.46 -7.00 4.71
C LEU A 474 -11.14 -7.14 6.19
N ARG A 475 -10.00 -6.62 6.62
CA ARG A 475 -9.58 -6.65 8.03
C ARG A 475 -10.51 -5.82 8.91
N GLU A 476 -10.94 -4.64 8.47
CA GLU A 476 -11.88 -3.81 9.24
C GLU A 476 -13.28 -4.43 9.28
N LEU A 477 -13.74 -5.02 8.17
CA LEU A 477 -15.04 -5.71 8.10
C LEU A 477 -15.10 -6.95 8.99
N LYS A 478 -13.99 -7.69 9.13
CA LYS A 478 -13.91 -8.88 9.99
C LYS A 478 -14.17 -8.57 11.47
N LYS A 479 -13.87 -7.35 11.92
CA LYS A 479 -14.05 -6.91 13.32
C LYS A 479 -15.49 -6.50 13.63
N LEU A 480 -16.30 -6.26 12.61
CA LEU A 480 -17.67 -5.80 12.80
C LEU A 480 -18.56 -6.94 13.34
N PRO A 481 -19.56 -6.63 14.17
CA PRO A 481 -20.56 -7.61 14.58
C PRO A 481 -21.24 -8.22 13.36
N LYS A 482 -21.56 -9.52 13.47
CA LYS A 482 -22.22 -10.29 12.41
C LYS A 482 -23.61 -9.77 12.14
#